data_AF-A0A2N0QBS3-F1
#
_entry.id   AF-A0A2N0QBS3-F1
#
_cell.length_a   1.000
_cell.length_b   1.000
_cell.length_c   1.000
_cell.angle_alpha   90.00
_cell.angle_beta   90.00
_cell.angle_gamma   90.00
#
_symmetry.space_group_name_H-M   'P 1'
#
loop_
_entity.id
_entity.type
_entity.pdbx_description
1 polymer ?
#
loop_
_entity_poly.entity_id
_entity_poly.type
_entity_poly.pdbx_seq_one_letter_code
_entity_poly.pdbx_strand_id
1 'polypeptide(L)'
;MKQQQPNIKSEKWERFQELKRRREEFESKSNKKKRKTSSFITTQVEPSSTQQKHTKIKRKIKTFDIADPSTLPKSIANYLRMNEHLKGVDHGRLSTKTRLEKELDKAVENGDLELASKLSDQIAQNNYETMVNKAIERKEFDEVKKREEERKANKKKPKLYWGFETKHRWETKSNM
;
A
#
# COMPACT_ATOMS: atom_id res chain seq x y z
N MET A 1 -44.52 -2.32 -39.10
CA MET A 1 -43.99 -2.28 -40.48
C MET A 1 -42.47 -2.14 -40.41
N LYS A 2 -41.70 -3.03 -41.05
CA LYS A 2 -40.22 -2.99 -41.02
C LYS A 2 -39.75 -1.88 -41.96
N GLN A 3 -39.19 -0.80 -41.42
CA GLN A 3 -38.53 0.23 -42.23
C GLN A 3 -37.29 -0.37 -42.90
N GLN A 4 -37.41 -0.74 -44.17
CA GLN A 4 -36.28 -1.15 -44.99
C GLN A 4 -35.75 0.07 -45.74
N GLN A 5 -34.43 0.21 -45.80
CA GLN A 5 -33.78 1.21 -46.66
C GLN A 5 -33.96 0.75 -48.12
N PRO A 6 -34.40 1.61 -49.05
CA PRO A 6 -34.88 1.20 -50.38
C PRO A 6 -33.80 0.63 -51.33
N ASN A 7 -32.53 0.55 -50.90
CA ASN A 7 -31.40 0.26 -51.79
C ASN A 7 -30.46 -0.86 -51.28
N ILE A 8 -30.94 -1.78 -50.44
CA ILE A 8 -30.12 -2.87 -49.89
C ILE A 8 -30.84 -4.20 -50.12
N LYS A 9 -30.13 -5.19 -50.69
CA LYS A 9 -30.62 -6.57 -50.86
C LYS A 9 -31.07 -7.12 -49.50
N SER A 10 -32.26 -7.73 -49.43
CA SER A 10 -32.92 -8.21 -48.20
C SER A 10 -32.01 -9.05 -47.30
N GLU A 11 -31.25 -9.98 -47.87
CA GLU A 11 -30.30 -10.84 -47.15
C GLU A 11 -29.20 -10.05 -46.40
N LYS A 12 -28.70 -8.97 -47.00
CA LYS A 12 -27.67 -8.14 -46.36
C LYS A 12 -28.27 -7.32 -45.22
N TRP A 13 -29.52 -6.89 -45.36
CA TRP A 13 -30.23 -6.19 -44.31
C TRP A 13 -30.54 -7.09 -43.11
N GLU A 14 -30.96 -8.32 -43.36
CA GLU A 14 -31.18 -9.33 -42.31
C GLU A 14 -29.89 -9.66 -41.57
N ARG A 15 -28.78 -9.86 -42.30
CA ARG A 15 -27.47 -10.08 -41.69
C ARG A 15 -26.99 -8.88 -40.87
N PHE A 16 -27.31 -7.66 -41.28
CA PHE A 16 -27.00 -6.46 -40.52
C PHE A 16 -27.79 -6.38 -39.21
N GLN A 17 -29.10 -6.67 -39.24
CA GLN A 17 -29.93 -6.71 -38.03
C GLN A 17 -29.45 -7.78 -37.05
N GLU A 18 -29.06 -8.95 -37.56
CA GLU A 18 -28.51 -10.03 -36.73
C GLU A 18 -27.18 -9.63 -36.06
N LEU A 19 -26.29 -8.96 -36.80
CA LEU A 19 -25.04 -8.44 -36.24
C LEU A 19 -25.28 -7.34 -35.20
N LYS A 20 -26.27 -6.48 -35.41
CA LYS A 20 -26.67 -5.43 -34.45
C LYS A 20 -27.20 -6.06 -33.15
N ARG A 21 -28.10 -7.05 -33.25
CA ARG A 21 -28.61 -7.82 -32.11
C ARG A 21 -27.49 -8.49 -31.32
N ARG A 22 -26.56 -9.16 -32.03
CA ARG A 22 -25.40 -9.83 -31.41
C ARG A 22 -24.49 -8.85 -30.66
N ARG A 23 -24.27 -7.64 -31.17
CA ARG A 23 -23.49 -6.60 -30.49
C ARG A 23 -24.14 -6.18 -29.17
N GLU A 24 -25.45 -5.90 -29.18
CA GLU A 24 -26.20 -5.51 -27.97
C GLU A 24 -26.17 -6.60 -26.88
N GLU A 25 -26.23 -7.88 -27.27
CA GLU A 25 -26.08 -9.01 -26.35
C GLU A 25 -24.68 -9.08 -25.71
N PHE A 26 -23.61 -8.79 -26.47
CA PHE A 26 -22.25 -8.75 -25.90
C PHE A 26 -22.03 -7.54 -24.99
N GLU A 27 -22.54 -6.38 -25.38
CA GLU A 27 -22.40 -5.14 -24.62
C GLU A 27 -23.14 -5.23 -23.27
N SER A 28 -24.37 -5.74 -23.27
CA SER A 28 -25.16 -5.98 -22.05
C SER A 28 -24.50 -7.00 -21.10
N LYS A 29 -23.89 -8.07 -21.62
CA LYS A 29 -23.11 -9.03 -20.81
C LYS A 29 -21.85 -8.40 -20.21
N SER A 30 -21.17 -7.52 -20.94
CA SER A 30 -19.95 -6.84 -20.46
C SER A 30 -20.23 -5.82 -19.36
N ASN A 31 -21.33 -5.07 -19.46
CA ASN A 31 -21.73 -4.06 -18.49
C ASN A 31 -22.25 -4.67 -17.18
N LYS A 32 -22.80 -5.90 -17.21
CA LYS A 32 -23.24 -6.63 -16.02
C LYS A 32 -22.07 -6.99 -15.08
N LYS A 33 -20.86 -7.22 -15.62
CA LYS A 33 -19.65 -7.47 -14.81
C LYS A 33 -19.08 -6.20 -14.18
N LYS A 34 -19.27 -5.02 -14.79
CA LYS A 34 -18.73 -3.74 -14.29
C LYS A 34 -19.60 -3.06 -13.22
N ARG A 35 -20.91 -3.34 -13.17
CA ARG A 35 -21.83 -2.65 -12.23
C ARG A 35 -21.79 -3.16 -10.78
N LYS A 36 -21.19 -4.31 -10.48
CA LYS A 36 -21.12 -4.84 -9.10
C LYS A 36 -20.02 -4.21 -8.23
N THR A 37 -19.14 -3.38 -8.77
CA THR A 37 -18.01 -2.79 -8.03
C THR A 37 -18.12 -1.28 -7.81
N SER A 38 -19.18 -0.62 -8.31
CA SER A 38 -19.24 0.85 -8.39
C SER A 38 -20.14 1.52 -7.35
N SER A 39 -20.96 0.79 -6.60
CA SER A 39 -21.95 1.42 -5.70
C SER A 39 -21.41 1.77 -4.30
N PHE A 40 -20.09 1.72 -4.08
CA PHE A 40 -19.49 2.05 -2.78
C PHE A 40 -18.76 3.42 -2.76
N ILE A 41 -18.76 4.17 -3.87
CA ILE A 41 -17.97 5.40 -3.97
C ILE A 41 -18.88 6.55 -4.44
N THR A 42 -19.63 7.13 -3.51
CA THR A 42 -20.15 8.50 -3.68
C THR A 42 -20.22 9.17 -2.32
N THR A 43 -19.06 9.54 -1.79
CA THR A 43 -18.90 10.65 -0.83
C THR A 43 -17.47 11.18 -0.94
N GLN A 44 -17.32 12.23 -1.76
CA GLN A 44 -16.49 13.43 -1.61
C GLN A 44 -15.03 13.34 -1.04
N VAL A 45 -14.08 13.78 -1.90
CA VAL A 45 -12.91 14.67 -1.63
C VAL A 45 -11.46 14.10 -1.51
N GLU A 46 -10.58 14.66 -2.37
CA GLU A 46 -9.09 14.71 -2.52
C GLU A 46 -8.20 13.54 -3.05
N PRO A 47 -7.11 13.86 -3.82
CA PRO A 47 -6.44 12.95 -4.74
C PRO A 47 -5.16 12.25 -4.24
N SER A 48 -4.92 11.10 -4.88
CA SER A 48 -3.65 10.37 -5.06
C SER A 48 -2.75 10.14 -3.84
N SER A 49 -2.97 9.00 -3.19
CA SER A 49 -1.87 8.17 -2.72
C SER A 49 -2.15 6.73 -3.15
N THR A 50 -1.16 6.06 -3.72
CA THR A 50 -1.20 4.67 -4.15
C THR A 50 -1.58 3.78 -2.95
N GLN A 51 -2.88 3.53 -2.76
CA GLN A 51 -3.38 2.64 -1.73
C GLN A 51 -3.07 1.20 -2.16
N GLN A 52 -1.88 0.73 -1.81
CA GLN A 52 -1.64 -0.69 -1.69
C GLN A 52 -2.63 -1.22 -0.65
N LYS A 53 -3.48 -2.17 -1.05
CA LYS A 53 -4.47 -2.79 -0.17
C LYS A 53 -3.75 -3.52 0.96
N HIS A 54 -3.52 -2.85 2.08
CA HIS A 54 -3.08 -3.49 3.32
C HIS A 54 -4.26 -4.32 3.80
N THR A 55 -4.25 -5.61 3.52
CA THR A 55 -5.13 -6.54 4.23
C THR A 55 -4.79 -6.38 5.71
N LYS A 56 -5.74 -5.87 6.51
CA LYS A 56 -5.62 -5.74 7.97
C LYS A 56 -5.50 -7.14 8.55
N ILE A 57 -4.30 -7.70 8.53
CA ILE A 57 -3.98 -8.90 9.27
C ILE A 57 -3.92 -8.42 10.72
N LYS A 58 -4.98 -8.70 11.47
CA LYS A 58 -5.03 -8.53 12.93
C LYS A 58 -3.98 -9.48 13.53
N ARG A 59 -2.70 -9.08 13.51
CA ARG A 59 -1.66 -9.82 14.22
C ARG A 59 -1.74 -9.41 15.67
N LYS A 60 -1.72 -10.41 16.56
CA LYS A 60 -1.48 -10.20 17.98
C LYS A 60 -0.16 -9.45 18.08
N ILE A 61 -0.21 -8.15 18.36
CA ILE A 61 0.96 -7.39 18.76
C ILE A 61 1.51 -8.16 19.97
N LYS A 62 2.71 -8.72 19.84
CA LYS A 62 3.41 -9.24 21.02
C LYS A 62 3.67 -8.02 21.89
N THR A 63 2.82 -7.82 22.88
CA THR A 63 3.05 -6.85 23.95
C THR A 63 4.28 -7.35 24.68
N PHE A 64 5.43 -6.78 24.35
CA PHE A 64 6.57 -6.87 25.25
C PHE A 64 6.23 -6.01 26.45
N ASP A 65 6.66 -6.40 27.65
CA ASP A 65 6.66 -5.52 28.80
C ASP A 65 7.71 -4.43 28.52
N ILE A 66 7.27 -3.35 27.88
CA ILE A 66 8.09 -2.24 27.34
C ILE A 66 8.54 -1.30 28.47
N ALA A 67 8.62 -1.80 29.71
CA ALA A 67 9.00 -1.01 30.87
C ALA A 67 10.49 -0.60 30.83
N ASP A 68 11.34 -1.43 30.21
CA ASP A 68 12.78 -1.18 30.16
C ASP A 68 13.34 -1.16 28.73
N PRO A 69 14.16 -0.16 28.36
CA PRO A 69 14.79 -0.10 27.04
C PRO A 69 15.84 -1.18 26.78
N SER A 70 16.35 -1.83 27.83
CA SER A 70 17.32 -2.92 27.74
C SER A 70 16.71 -4.26 27.34
N THR A 71 15.40 -4.44 27.50
CA THR A 71 14.70 -5.71 27.20
C THR A 71 14.35 -5.85 25.73
N LEU A 72 14.49 -4.76 24.95
CA LEU A 72 14.19 -4.79 23.52
C LEU A 72 15.16 -5.71 22.76
N PRO A 73 14.66 -6.59 21.88
CA PRO A 73 15.51 -7.39 21.01
C PRO A 73 16.43 -6.50 20.16
N LYS A 74 17.72 -6.84 20.08
CA LYS A 74 18.72 -6.15 19.24
C LYS A 74 18.25 -5.93 17.79
N SER A 75 17.46 -6.87 17.26
CA SER A 75 16.89 -6.76 15.90
C SER A 75 15.92 -5.60 15.72
N ILE A 76 15.22 -5.17 16.77
CA ILE A 76 14.27 -4.05 16.74
C ILE A 76 15.00 -2.74 17.05
N ALA A 77 16.01 -2.77 17.95
CA ALA A 77 16.82 -1.62 18.33
C ALA A 77 17.38 -0.85 17.11
N ASN A 78 17.83 -1.58 16.08
CA ASN A 78 18.32 -0.99 14.84
C ASN A 78 17.27 -0.14 14.12
N TYR A 79 15.97 -0.44 14.26
CA TYR A 79 14.88 0.28 13.59
C TYR A 79 14.33 1.47 14.38
N LEU A 80 14.66 1.62 15.67
CA LEU A 80 14.11 2.72 16.50
C LEU A 80 14.50 4.11 16.01
N ARG A 81 15.77 4.31 15.66
CA ARG A 81 16.32 5.60 15.19
C ARG A 81 16.38 5.74 13.67
N MET A 82 15.89 4.75 12.92
CA MET A 82 15.91 4.83 11.46
C MET A 82 15.00 5.96 11.00
N ASN A 83 15.51 6.81 10.11
CA ASN A 83 14.80 7.95 9.52
C ASN A 83 14.35 9.02 10.52
N GLU A 84 14.96 9.11 11.70
CA GLU A 84 14.67 10.20 12.63
C GLU A 84 14.97 11.58 12.00
N HIS A 85 16.06 11.66 11.22
CA HIS A 85 16.45 12.84 10.46
C HIS A 85 15.51 13.21 9.30
N LEU A 86 14.64 12.30 8.86
CA LEU A 86 13.63 12.59 7.83
C LEU A 86 12.34 13.14 8.43
N LYS A 87 12.17 13.07 9.76
CA LYS A 87 11.04 13.73 10.42
C LYS A 87 11.28 15.23 10.36
N GLY A 88 10.29 15.97 9.86
CA GLY A 88 10.30 17.43 9.95
C GLY A 88 10.27 17.88 11.42
N VAL A 89 10.56 19.17 11.62
CA VAL A 89 10.40 19.79 12.94
C VAL A 89 8.93 19.79 13.30
N ASP A 90 8.57 19.14 14.41
CA ASP A 90 7.22 19.26 14.94
C ASP A 90 7.07 20.66 15.54
N HIS A 91 6.21 21.48 14.93
CA HIS A 91 5.98 22.83 15.40
C HIS A 91 5.13 22.88 16.69
N GLY A 92 4.55 21.75 17.13
CA GLY A 92 3.88 21.53 18.43
C GLY A 92 2.62 22.35 18.70
N ARG A 93 2.53 23.56 18.14
CA ARG A 93 1.47 24.56 18.32
C ARG A 93 0.21 24.23 17.53
N LEU A 94 0.34 23.46 16.44
CA LEU A 94 -0.77 23.11 15.56
C LEU A 94 -1.41 21.75 15.89
N SER A 95 -0.74 20.89 16.66
CA SER A 95 -1.31 19.59 17.01
C SER A 95 -2.36 19.76 18.10
N THR A 96 -3.46 19.02 17.98
CA THR A 96 -4.47 18.98 19.03
C THR A 96 -3.91 18.22 20.22
N LYS A 97 -3.86 18.86 21.39
CA LYS A 97 -3.37 18.23 22.62
C LYS A 97 -4.10 16.92 22.91
N THR A 98 -3.32 15.91 23.32
CA THR A 98 -3.82 14.60 23.74
C THR A 98 -4.63 14.73 25.03
N ARG A 99 -5.51 13.77 25.34
CA ARG A 99 -6.30 13.79 26.58
C ARG A 99 -5.41 13.87 27.84
N LEU A 100 -4.34 13.07 27.88
CA LEU A 100 -3.40 13.06 29.02
C LEU A 100 -2.66 14.39 29.17
N GLU A 101 -2.31 15.05 28.06
CA GLU A 101 -1.69 16.39 28.09
C GLU A 101 -2.64 17.44 28.65
N LYS A 102 -3.94 17.37 28.31
CA LYS A 102 -4.95 18.27 28.90
C LYS A 102 -5.16 18.01 30.38
N GLU A 103 -5.10 16.75 30.81
CA GLU A 103 -5.17 16.40 32.23
C GLU A 103 -3.91 16.84 32.98
N LEU A 104 -2.74 16.76 32.34
CA LEU A 104 -1.47 17.28 32.86
C LEU A 104 -1.54 18.80 33.06
N ASP A 105 -2.00 19.55 32.05
CA ASP A 105 -2.17 21.01 32.14
C ASP A 105 -3.07 21.40 33.33
N LYS A 106 -4.19 20.67 33.52
CA LYS A 106 -5.10 20.89 34.65
C LYS A 106 -4.46 20.60 36.00
N ALA A 107 -3.68 19.53 36.09
CA ALA A 107 -2.97 19.18 37.33
C ALA A 107 -1.93 20.25 37.70
N VAL A 108 -1.24 20.80 36.70
CA VAL A 108 -0.30 21.91 36.88
C VAL A 108 -1.02 23.19 37.32
N GLU A 109 -2.16 23.51 36.71
CA GLU A 109 -2.99 24.66 37.08
C GLU A 109 -3.54 24.56 38.51
N ASN A 110 -3.91 23.35 38.94
CA ASN A 110 -4.34 23.07 40.31
C ASN A 110 -3.19 23.03 41.33
N GLY A 111 -1.93 22.93 40.87
CA GLY A 111 -0.74 22.80 41.73
C GLY A 111 -0.43 21.37 42.22
N ASP A 112 -1.10 20.35 41.69
CA ASP A 112 -0.91 18.95 42.06
C ASP A 112 0.29 18.32 41.33
N LEU A 113 1.50 18.60 41.81
CA LEU A 113 2.76 18.17 41.17
C LEU A 113 2.93 16.64 41.13
N GLU A 114 2.48 15.92 42.16
CA GLU A 114 2.55 14.46 42.23
C GLU A 114 1.74 13.80 41.11
N LEU A 115 0.55 14.34 40.83
CA LEU A 115 -0.33 13.86 39.76
C LEU A 115 0.30 14.21 38.40
N ALA A 116 0.78 15.44 38.25
CA ALA A 116 1.44 15.89 37.02
C ALA A 116 2.65 15.01 36.67
N SER A 117 3.49 14.65 37.65
CA SER A 117 4.63 13.74 37.43
C SER A 117 4.18 12.38 36.88
N LYS A 118 3.18 11.76 37.50
CA LYS A 118 2.63 10.46 37.06
C LYS A 118 2.08 10.51 35.64
N LEU A 119 1.35 11.59 35.29
CA LEU A 119 0.84 11.77 33.93
C LEU A 119 1.97 11.98 32.91
N SER A 120 3.01 12.72 33.29
CA SER A 120 4.20 12.89 32.45
C SER A 120 4.89 11.55 32.17
N ASP A 121 5.11 10.73 33.20
CA ASP A 121 5.70 9.39 33.06
C ASP A 121 4.85 8.50 32.14
N GLN A 122 3.52 8.56 32.28
CA GLN A 122 2.60 7.84 31.41
C GLN A 122 2.66 8.32 29.95
N ILE A 123 2.77 9.62 29.71
CA ILE A 123 2.94 10.17 28.35
C ILE A 123 4.26 9.70 27.75
N ALA A 124 5.35 9.73 28.53
CA ALA A 124 6.65 9.23 28.09
C ALA A 124 6.59 7.74 27.72
N GLN A 125 5.94 6.92 28.54
CA GLN A 125 5.75 5.50 28.29
C GLN A 125 4.94 5.25 27.01
N ASN A 126 3.81 5.94 26.83
CA ASN A 126 3.00 5.83 25.60
C ASN A 126 3.81 6.22 24.36
N ASN A 127 4.58 7.31 24.43
CA ASN A 127 5.43 7.75 23.32
C ASN A 127 6.50 6.69 22.99
N TYR A 128 7.11 6.09 24.01
CA TYR A 128 8.07 5.01 23.85
C TYR A 128 7.45 3.77 23.20
N GLU A 129 6.26 3.36 23.64
CA GLU A 129 5.50 2.25 23.04
C GLU A 129 5.16 2.51 21.57
N THR A 130 4.74 3.73 21.21
CA THR A 130 4.47 4.07 19.81
C THR A 130 5.73 4.00 18.95
N MET A 131 6.90 4.36 19.50
CA MET A 131 8.17 4.25 18.81
C MET A 131 8.57 2.79 18.58
N VAL A 132 8.40 1.93 19.59
CA VAL A 132 8.66 0.48 19.46
C VAL A 132 7.73 -0.15 18.44
N ASN A 133 6.44 0.17 18.47
CA ASN A 133 5.46 -0.34 17.51
C ASN A 133 5.81 0.06 16.08
N LYS A 134 6.19 1.32 15.83
CA LYS A 134 6.67 1.77 14.51
C LYS A 134 7.93 1.01 14.06
N ALA A 135 8.84 0.71 14.97
CA ALA A 135 10.04 -0.07 14.67
C ALA A 135 9.70 -1.53 14.27
N ILE A 136 8.73 -2.15 14.97
CA ILE A 136 8.22 -3.49 14.64
C ILE A 136 7.55 -3.49 13.27
N GLU A 137 6.65 -2.55 13.01
CA GLU A 137 5.98 -2.41 11.71
C GLU A 137 6.98 -2.26 10.57
N ARG A 138 8.06 -1.50 10.78
CA ARG A 138 9.10 -1.32 9.78
C ARG A 138 9.86 -2.61 9.50
N LYS A 139 10.25 -3.33 10.55
CA LYS A 139 10.91 -4.63 10.42
C LYS A 139 10.04 -5.61 9.62
N GLU A 140 8.74 -5.70 9.94
CA GLU A 140 7.81 -6.55 9.20
C GLU A 140 7.71 -6.13 7.72
N PHE A 141 7.68 -4.83 7.44
CA PHE A 141 7.65 -4.32 6.07
C PHE A 141 8.89 -4.72 5.27
N ASP A 142 10.09 -4.57 5.84
CA ASP A 142 11.34 -4.91 5.17
C ASP A 142 11.45 -6.44 4.92
N GLU A 143 10.99 -7.27 5.86
CA GLU A 143 10.88 -8.72 5.67
C GLU A 143 9.90 -9.11 4.55
N VAL A 144 8.74 -8.44 4.49
CA VAL A 144 7.74 -8.65 3.42
C VAL A 144 8.30 -8.21 2.07
N LYS A 145 8.98 -7.06 2.03
CA LYS A 145 9.61 -6.53 0.81
C LYS A 145 10.69 -7.48 0.29
N LYS A 146 11.59 -7.95 1.16
CA LYS A 146 12.63 -8.93 0.80
C LYS A 146 12.02 -10.22 0.24
N ARG A 147 11.00 -10.78 0.90
CA ARG A 147 10.29 -11.97 0.43
C ARG A 147 9.61 -11.76 -0.93
N GLU A 148 9.07 -10.56 -1.17
CA GLU A 148 8.49 -10.24 -2.47
C GLU A 148 9.57 -10.11 -3.58
N GLU A 149 10.71 -9.49 -3.27
CA GLU A 149 11.85 -9.38 -4.18
C GLU A 149 12.41 -10.76 -4.55
N GLU A 150 12.57 -11.66 -3.58
CA GLU A 150 12.94 -13.07 -3.79
C GLU A 150 11.92 -13.78 -4.68
N ARG A 151 10.62 -13.61 -4.41
CA ARG A 151 9.55 -14.17 -5.25
C ARG A 151 9.61 -13.62 -6.68
N LYS A 152 9.91 -12.33 -6.85
CA LYS A 152 10.07 -11.70 -8.17
C LYS A 152 11.33 -12.23 -8.87
N ALA A 153 12.45 -12.38 -8.16
CA ALA A 153 13.68 -12.96 -8.68
C ALA A 153 13.48 -14.41 -9.15
N ASN A 154 12.83 -15.25 -8.35
CA ASN A 154 12.52 -16.63 -8.71
C ASN A 154 11.56 -16.74 -9.91
N LYS A 155 10.69 -15.74 -10.12
CA LYS A 155 9.80 -15.66 -11.30
C LYS A 155 10.48 -15.09 -12.54
N LYS A 156 11.59 -14.36 -12.39
CA LYS A 156 12.36 -13.86 -13.55
C LYS A 156 13.01 -15.06 -14.21
N LYS A 157 12.47 -15.47 -15.35
CA LYS A 157 13.13 -16.45 -16.22
C LYS A 157 14.50 -15.88 -16.62
N PRO A 158 15.54 -16.73 -16.75
CA PRO A 158 16.82 -16.27 -17.28
C PRO A 158 16.59 -15.60 -18.63
N LYS A 159 17.31 -14.50 -18.88
CA LYS A 159 17.18 -13.76 -20.14
C LYS A 159 17.56 -14.71 -21.27
N LEU A 160 16.56 -15.14 -22.05
CA LEU A 160 16.77 -15.99 -23.20
C LEU A 160 17.72 -15.24 -24.15
N TYR A 161 18.85 -15.83 -24.49
CA TYR A 161 19.83 -15.24 -25.39
C TYR A 161 19.32 -15.39 -26.83
N TRP A 162 18.31 -14.59 -27.21
CA TRP A 162 17.72 -14.60 -28.55
C TRP A 162 18.45 -13.65 -29.52
N GLY A 163 19.60 -13.11 -29.12
CA GLY A 163 20.50 -12.42 -30.04
C GLY A 163 21.31 -13.45 -30.84
N PHE A 164 21.49 -13.16 -32.13
CA PHE A 164 22.54 -13.75 -32.95
C PHE A 164 23.86 -13.64 -32.16
N GLU A 165 24.40 -14.77 -31.73
CA GLU A 165 25.78 -14.84 -31.25
C GLU A 165 26.62 -14.21 -32.35
N THR A 166 27.24 -13.06 -32.08
CA THR A 166 28.12 -12.41 -33.05
C THR A 166 29.21 -13.41 -33.34
N LYS A 167 29.02 -14.20 -34.41
CA LYS A 167 29.96 -15.19 -34.90
C LYS A 167 31.32 -14.52 -34.80
N HIS A 168 32.25 -15.10 -34.07
CA HIS A 168 33.63 -14.65 -34.05
C HIS A 168 34.18 -14.85 -35.47
N ARG A 169 33.81 -13.96 -36.40
CA ARG A 169 34.11 -14.06 -37.84
C ARG A 169 35.61 -13.90 -38.11
N TRP A 170 36.40 -13.62 -37.09
CA TRP A 170 37.85 -13.52 -37.14
C TRP A 170 38.58 -14.80 -36.69
N GLU A 171 37.91 -15.80 -36.09
CA GLU A 171 38.59 -17.05 -35.66
C GLU A 171 38.53 -18.18 -36.69
N THR A 172 37.65 -18.12 -37.69
CA THR A 172 37.54 -19.18 -38.73
C THR A 172 38.10 -18.79 -40.10
N LYS A 173 38.68 -17.58 -40.27
CA LYS A 173 39.25 -17.11 -41.55
C LYS A 173 40.75 -16.79 -41.45
N SER A 174 41.48 -17.55 -40.64
CA SER A 174 42.95 -17.53 -40.61
C SER A 174 43.48 -18.95 -40.45
N ASN A 175 42.97 -19.88 -41.25
CA ASN A 175 43.58 -21.20 -41.43
C ASN A 175 43.57 -21.56 -42.92
N MET A 176 44.14 -20.66 -43.72
CA MET A 176 44.54 -20.85 -45.11
C MET A 176 45.98 -20.36 -45.23
#